data_AF-A0A956X8L3-F1
#
_entry.id   AF-A0A956X8L3-F1
#
_cell.length_a   1.000
_cell.length_b   1.000
_cell.length_c   1.000
_cell.angle_alpha   90.00
_cell.angle_beta   90.00
_cell.angle_gamma   90.00
#
_symmetry.space_group_name_H-M   'P 1'
#
loop_
_entity.id
_entity.type
_entity.pdbx_description
1 polymer ?
#
loop_
_entity_poly.entity_id
_entity_poly.type
_entity_poly.pdbx_seq_one_letter_code
_entity_poly.pdbx_strand_id
1 'polypeptide(L)'
;MTELLAPRKLTQPPTAVLSDKYTAGVRTYASGYYDPDYVPKDTDLLCAFRITPKPPTDMIEAAAAVAAESSTGTWTEVWSNQLTDLEFFKARVYDIQGDIAFIAYPMDLFEENSVVNIMSSIVGNVFGMKALAALRLEDMRIPTALVKTFPGPHVGIYDERVWANKWERPLLGGTVKPKLGLSPKAYSTIIYECLMGGLDTTKDDENMNSQPFSRWQDRFRYAQEAVERAMVETGEYKGHWHNVTAGST
;
A
#
# COMPACT_ATOMS: atom_id res chain seq x y z
N MET A 1 10.13 -27.00 32.30
CA MET A 1 10.38 -27.35 30.88
C MET A 1 11.07 -26.15 30.25
N THR A 2 12.31 -25.90 30.69
CA THR A 2 13.04 -24.65 30.47
C THR A 2 14.51 -25.00 30.32
N GLU A 3 14.83 -25.80 29.29
CA GLU A 3 16.19 -25.83 28.75
C GLU A 3 16.28 -24.69 27.73
N LEU A 4 16.54 -23.48 28.24
CA LEU A 4 17.14 -22.43 27.42
C LEU A 4 18.47 -22.98 26.93
N LEU A 5 18.52 -23.28 25.63
CA LEU A 5 19.69 -23.77 24.90
C LEU A 5 20.93 -23.02 25.39
N ALA A 6 21.85 -23.74 26.04
CA ALA A 6 23.16 -23.20 26.37
C ALA A 6 23.80 -22.63 25.09
N PRO A 7 24.47 -21.46 25.14
CA PRO A 7 25.10 -20.90 23.95
C PRO A 7 26.09 -21.91 23.40
N ARG A 8 25.78 -22.47 22.22
CA ARG A 8 26.73 -23.28 21.45
C ARG A 8 27.93 -22.37 21.16
N LYS A 9 29.04 -22.58 21.87
CA LYS A 9 30.33 -22.01 21.49
C LYS A 9 30.69 -22.59 20.15
N LEU A 10 30.48 -21.84 19.08
CA LEU A 10 31.04 -22.15 17.76
C LEU A 10 32.57 -22.19 17.94
N THR A 11 33.16 -23.36 17.72
CA THR A 11 34.62 -23.57 17.86
C THR A 11 35.39 -22.77 16.82
N GLN A 12 34.75 -22.44 15.70
CA GLN A 12 35.17 -21.45 14.69
C GLN A 12 33.92 -20.80 14.08
N PRO A 13 33.95 -19.51 13.74
CA PRO A 13 32.84 -18.88 13.01
C PRO A 13 32.71 -19.57 11.64
N PRO A 14 31.48 -19.83 11.15
CA PRO A 14 31.30 -20.33 9.80
C PRO A 14 31.92 -19.34 8.80
N THR A 15 32.87 -19.82 8.00
CA THR A 15 33.49 -19.04 6.92
C THR A 15 32.87 -19.44 5.59
N ALA A 16 32.57 -18.47 4.75
CA ALA A 16 32.10 -18.76 3.40
C ALA A 16 33.29 -19.02 2.46
N VAL A 17 33.17 -20.06 1.64
CA VAL A 17 34.09 -20.29 0.52
C VAL A 17 33.59 -19.45 -0.65
N LEU A 18 34.37 -18.45 -1.04
CA LEU A 18 34.04 -17.58 -2.16
C LEU A 18 34.42 -18.27 -3.47
N SER A 19 33.51 -18.23 -4.45
CA SER A 19 33.82 -18.68 -5.80
C SER A 19 34.59 -17.60 -6.57
N ASP A 20 35.32 -18.00 -7.61
CA ASP A 20 36.03 -17.08 -8.51
C ASP A 20 35.09 -16.11 -9.27
N LYS A 21 33.77 -16.35 -9.22
CA LYS A 21 32.76 -15.47 -9.81
C LYS A 21 32.55 -14.18 -9.00
N TYR A 22 32.93 -14.17 -7.72
CA TYR A 22 32.84 -12.97 -6.90
C TYR A 22 34.02 -12.05 -7.14
N THR A 23 33.74 -10.79 -7.47
CA THR A 23 34.74 -9.73 -7.48
C THR A 23 34.16 -8.54 -6.74
N ALA A 24 34.81 -8.14 -5.65
CA ALA A 24 34.41 -6.98 -4.87
C ALA A 24 34.48 -5.68 -5.70
N GLY A 25 33.65 -4.70 -5.34
CA GLY A 25 33.67 -3.36 -5.92
C GLY A 25 32.31 -2.93 -6.48
N VAL A 26 32.27 -1.68 -6.94
CA VAL A 26 31.08 -1.07 -7.53
C VAL A 26 30.93 -1.53 -8.99
N ARG A 27 29.72 -1.91 -9.37
CA ARG A 27 29.33 -2.27 -10.73
C ARG A 27 28.08 -1.48 -11.12
N THR A 28 27.82 -1.36 -12.42
CA THR A 28 26.56 -0.79 -12.90
C THR A 28 25.41 -1.73 -12.56
N TYR A 29 24.28 -1.18 -12.13
CA TYR A 29 23.09 -1.98 -11.83
C TYR A 29 22.57 -2.66 -13.10
N ALA A 30 22.69 -2.01 -14.26
CA ALA A 30 22.28 -2.55 -15.56
C ALA A 30 22.95 -3.89 -15.90
N SER A 31 24.14 -4.17 -15.36
CA SER A 31 24.84 -5.45 -15.59
C SER A 31 24.13 -6.67 -15.00
N GLY A 32 23.26 -6.47 -13.99
CA GLY A 32 22.56 -7.57 -13.30
C GLY A 32 21.04 -7.47 -13.33
N TYR A 33 20.49 -6.26 -13.45
CA TYR A 33 19.04 -6.00 -13.26
C TYR A 33 18.33 -5.51 -14.53
N TYR A 34 19.04 -5.25 -15.63
CA TYR A 34 18.45 -4.99 -16.95
C TYR A 34 18.47 -6.26 -17.80
N ASP A 35 17.28 -6.76 -18.13
CA ASP A 35 17.09 -7.99 -18.88
C ASP A 35 15.91 -7.79 -19.86
N PRO A 36 16.14 -7.15 -21.02
CA PRO A 36 15.08 -6.84 -21.98
C PRO A 36 14.45 -8.07 -22.65
N ASP A 37 15.09 -9.23 -22.51
CA ASP A 37 14.59 -10.51 -23.02
C ASP A 37 13.74 -11.27 -21.98
N TYR A 38 13.67 -10.76 -20.74
CA TYR A 38 12.85 -11.38 -19.70
C TYR A 38 11.37 -11.33 -20.07
N VAL A 39 10.73 -12.50 -20.06
CA VAL A 39 9.29 -12.63 -20.25
C VAL A 39 8.63 -12.68 -18.87
N PRO A 40 7.86 -11.67 -18.46
CA PRO A 40 7.17 -11.67 -17.18
C PRO A 40 6.27 -12.89 -17.00
N LYS A 41 6.33 -13.51 -15.83
CA LYS A 41 5.48 -14.65 -15.48
C LYS A 41 4.13 -14.17 -14.96
N ASP A 42 3.12 -15.03 -14.99
CA ASP A 42 1.80 -14.73 -14.38
C ASP A 42 1.89 -14.47 -12.86
N THR A 43 2.90 -15.05 -12.22
CA THR A 43 3.19 -14.89 -10.79
C THR A 43 3.96 -13.63 -10.45
N ASP A 44 4.57 -12.94 -11.42
CA ASP A 44 5.40 -11.78 -11.09
C ASP A 44 4.53 -10.56 -10.71
N LEU A 45 4.94 -9.84 -9.67
CA LEU A 45 4.43 -8.48 -9.43
C LEU A 45 5.13 -7.55 -10.42
N LEU A 46 4.35 -6.77 -11.17
CA LEU A 46 4.90 -5.85 -12.17
C LEU A 46 4.66 -4.42 -11.73
N CYS A 47 5.66 -3.55 -11.89
CA CYS A 47 5.53 -2.13 -11.65
C CYS A 47 5.85 -1.35 -12.93
N ALA A 48 5.07 -0.30 -13.19
CA ALA A 48 5.40 0.73 -14.16
C ALA A 48 5.89 1.98 -13.42
N PHE A 49 7.15 2.34 -13.60
CA PHE A 49 7.75 3.52 -13.01
C PHE A 49 8.01 4.57 -14.08
N ARG A 50 7.50 5.79 -13.89
CA ARG A 50 7.99 6.97 -14.62
C ARG A 50 9.27 7.47 -13.95
N ILE A 51 10.36 7.51 -14.70
CA ILE A 51 11.69 7.83 -14.19
C ILE A 51 12.22 9.07 -14.90
N THR A 52 12.74 10.02 -14.12
CA THR A 52 13.54 11.14 -14.65
C THR A 52 14.97 11.02 -14.11
N PRO A 53 15.91 10.49 -14.89
CA PRO A 53 17.31 10.37 -14.45
C PRO A 53 17.99 11.73 -14.25
N LYS A 54 18.99 11.80 -13.36
CA LYS A 54 19.95 12.91 -13.32
C LYS A 54 21.23 12.53 -14.06
N PRO A 55 21.77 13.42 -14.91
CA PRO A 55 23.10 13.24 -15.47
C PRO A 55 24.15 13.03 -14.36
N PRO A 56 25.13 12.12 -14.56
CA PRO A 56 25.42 11.39 -15.80
C PRO A 56 24.62 10.07 -15.99
N THR A 57 23.68 9.74 -15.10
CA THR A 57 22.91 8.48 -15.16
C THR A 57 21.97 8.47 -16.36
N ASP A 58 22.04 7.42 -17.19
CA ASP A 58 21.08 7.20 -18.27
C ASP A 58 19.82 6.47 -17.76
N MET A 59 18.84 6.29 -18.65
CA MET A 59 17.55 5.69 -18.32
C MET A 59 17.65 4.20 -17.95
N ILE A 60 18.53 3.45 -18.61
CA ILE A 60 18.69 2.00 -18.36
C ILE A 60 19.30 1.79 -16.99
N GLU A 61 20.39 2.51 -16.68
CA GLU A 61 21.05 2.43 -15.38
C GLU A 61 20.13 2.93 -14.26
N ALA A 62 19.38 4.01 -14.48
CA ALA A 62 18.40 4.50 -13.52
C ALA A 62 17.29 3.49 -13.22
N ALA A 63 16.73 2.86 -14.26
CA ALA A 63 15.71 1.81 -14.11
C ALA A 63 16.27 0.58 -13.39
N ALA A 64 17.47 0.14 -13.76
CA ALA A 64 18.13 -1.01 -13.14
C ALA A 64 18.46 -0.74 -11.67
N ALA A 65 18.84 0.49 -11.34
CA ALA A 65 19.07 0.92 -9.96
C ALA A 65 17.77 0.89 -9.13
N VAL A 66 16.64 1.31 -9.70
CA VAL A 66 15.32 1.16 -9.06
C VAL A 66 15.00 -0.32 -8.83
N ALA A 67 15.16 -1.18 -9.85
CA ALA A 67 14.90 -2.62 -9.72
C ALA A 67 15.78 -3.26 -8.63
N ALA A 68 17.06 -2.91 -8.60
CA ALA A 68 18.02 -3.45 -7.65
C ALA A 68 17.70 -3.05 -6.20
N GLU A 69 17.59 -1.75 -5.93
CA GLU A 69 17.37 -1.20 -4.57
C GLU A 69 15.94 -1.40 -4.04
N SER A 70 15.03 -1.94 -4.87
CA SER A 70 13.69 -2.40 -4.46
C SER A 70 13.53 -3.92 -4.43
N SER A 71 14.61 -4.67 -4.62
CA SER A 71 14.63 -6.13 -4.49
C SER A 71 15.81 -6.61 -3.64
N THR A 72 16.97 -6.85 -4.25
CA THR A 72 18.09 -7.56 -3.62
C THR A 72 19.43 -6.81 -3.67
N GLY A 73 19.49 -5.71 -4.42
CA GLY A 73 20.73 -5.00 -4.73
C GLY A 73 21.16 -4.00 -3.65
N THR A 74 22.42 -3.58 -3.76
CA THR A 74 22.99 -2.43 -3.05
C THR A 74 24.10 -1.81 -3.91
N TRP A 75 24.73 -0.74 -3.44
CA TRP A 75 25.69 0.08 -4.21
C TRP A 75 27.04 -0.59 -4.54
N THR A 76 27.34 -1.76 -3.98
CA THR A 76 28.57 -2.54 -4.24
C THR A 76 28.27 -4.03 -4.25
N GLU A 77 29.06 -4.80 -5.00
CA GLU A 77 28.95 -6.27 -4.99
C GLU A 77 29.24 -6.82 -3.60
N VAL A 78 28.40 -7.75 -3.13
CA VAL A 78 28.52 -8.39 -1.82
C VAL A 78 28.69 -9.89 -1.98
N TRP A 79 29.68 -10.46 -1.29
CA TRP A 79 30.00 -11.88 -1.41
C TRP A 79 28.83 -12.79 -1.02
N SER A 80 27.95 -12.31 -0.12
CA SER A 80 26.77 -13.03 0.37
C SER A 80 25.75 -13.35 -0.74
N ASN A 81 25.83 -12.68 -1.89
CA ASN A 81 25.05 -13.03 -3.07
C ASN A 81 25.29 -14.49 -3.51
N GLN A 82 26.47 -15.06 -3.22
CA GLN A 82 26.81 -16.45 -3.52
C GLN A 82 26.09 -17.47 -2.62
N LEU A 83 25.39 -17.03 -1.57
CA LEU A 83 24.66 -17.89 -0.63
C LEU A 83 23.17 -18.06 -0.98
N THR A 84 22.68 -17.38 -2.02
CA THR A 84 21.28 -17.43 -2.46
C THR A 84 21.22 -17.55 -3.98
N ASP A 85 20.06 -17.95 -4.51
CA ASP A 85 19.80 -17.88 -5.93
C ASP A 85 19.41 -16.44 -6.31
N LEU A 86 20.43 -15.58 -6.46
CA LEU A 86 20.20 -14.18 -6.82
C LEU A 86 19.51 -14.05 -8.18
N GLU A 87 19.76 -14.97 -9.12
CA GLU A 87 19.07 -14.99 -10.40
C GLU A 87 17.58 -15.22 -10.20
N PHE A 88 17.17 -16.10 -9.30
CA PHE A 88 15.76 -16.26 -8.98
C PHE A 88 15.16 -14.99 -8.33
N PHE A 89 15.79 -14.45 -7.28
CA PHE A 89 15.19 -13.40 -6.45
C PHE A 89 15.29 -11.97 -6.99
N LYS A 90 16.23 -11.66 -7.89
CA LYS A 90 16.39 -10.30 -8.39
C LYS A 90 15.18 -9.83 -9.19
N ALA A 91 14.81 -8.55 -9.02
CA ALA A 91 13.91 -7.90 -9.95
C ALA A 91 14.58 -7.68 -11.31
N ARG A 92 13.77 -7.49 -12.36
CA ARG A 92 14.26 -7.30 -13.73
C ARG A 92 13.54 -6.17 -14.41
N VAL A 93 14.31 -5.21 -14.94
CA VAL A 93 13.82 -4.24 -15.91
C VAL A 93 13.73 -4.96 -17.25
N TYR A 94 12.52 -5.23 -17.70
CA TYR A 94 12.28 -6.01 -18.93
C TYR A 94 11.82 -5.17 -20.11
N ASP A 95 11.36 -3.94 -19.86
CA ASP A 95 10.98 -3.02 -20.93
C ASP A 95 11.16 -1.56 -20.48
N ILE A 96 11.51 -0.68 -21.43
CA ILE A 96 11.62 0.75 -21.22
C ILE A 96 11.00 1.46 -22.43
N GLN A 97 9.95 2.23 -22.19
CA GLN A 97 9.22 2.98 -23.21
C GLN A 97 9.26 4.47 -22.87
N GLY A 98 10.16 5.21 -23.53
CA GLY A 98 10.36 6.63 -23.26
C GLY A 98 10.88 6.85 -21.84
N ASP A 99 10.05 7.48 -21.00
CA ASP A 99 10.36 7.76 -19.59
C ASP A 99 9.72 6.75 -18.61
N ILE A 100 9.13 5.65 -19.10
CA ILE A 100 8.54 4.59 -18.27
C ILE A 100 9.41 3.34 -18.33
N ALA A 101 9.80 2.81 -17.17
CA ALA A 101 10.44 1.51 -17.01
C ALA A 101 9.46 0.49 -16.41
N PHE A 102 9.43 -0.70 -17.00
CA PHE A 102 8.65 -1.83 -16.52
C PHE A 102 9.56 -2.82 -15.80
N ILE A 103 9.21 -3.12 -14.55
CA ILE A 103 10.02 -3.94 -13.65
C ILE A 103 9.19 -5.13 -13.17
N ALA A 104 9.74 -6.34 -13.31
CA ALA A 104 9.15 -7.57 -12.81
C ALA A 104 9.83 -8.03 -11.52
N TYR A 105 9.04 -8.38 -10.52
CA TYR A 105 9.46 -8.86 -9.21
C TYR A 105 8.93 -10.28 -8.98
N PRO A 106 9.80 -11.26 -8.66
CA PRO A 106 9.36 -12.59 -8.24
C PRO A 106 8.42 -12.50 -7.04
N MET A 107 7.33 -13.28 -7.04
CA MET A 107 6.32 -13.26 -5.97
C MET A 107 6.92 -13.56 -4.60
N ASP A 108 7.89 -14.47 -4.54
CA ASP A 108 8.53 -14.96 -3.33
C ASP A 108 9.29 -13.86 -2.54
N LEU A 109 9.44 -12.66 -3.11
CA LEU A 109 9.94 -11.49 -2.38
C LEU A 109 8.93 -10.91 -1.39
N PHE A 110 7.63 -11.24 -1.53
CA PHE A 110 6.55 -10.57 -0.83
C PHE A 110 5.88 -11.48 0.20
N GLU A 111 5.72 -10.94 1.40
CA GLU A 111 4.93 -11.57 2.46
C GLU A 111 3.44 -11.60 2.08
N GLU A 112 2.81 -12.76 2.29
CA GLU A 112 1.38 -12.95 2.02
C GLU A 112 0.52 -12.02 2.88
N ASN A 113 -0.55 -11.46 2.30
CA ASN A 113 -1.50 -10.59 2.99
C ASN A 113 -0.88 -9.34 3.65
N SER A 114 0.24 -8.81 3.12
CA SER A 114 0.95 -7.67 3.71
C SER A 114 1.17 -6.55 2.69
N VAL A 115 0.25 -5.58 2.64
CA VAL A 115 0.44 -4.34 1.83
C VAL A 115 1.69 -3.59 2.31
N VAL A 116 1.98 -3.63 3.61
CA VAL A 116 3.14 -2.98 4.21
C VAL A 116 4.45 -3.56 3.67
N ASN A 117 4.55 -4.88 3.52
CA ASN A 117 5.74 -5.51 2.96
C ASN A 117 5.94 -5.14 1.49
N ILE A 118 4.87 -5.16 0.67
CA ILE A 118 4.92 -4.70 -0.72
C ILE A 118 5.41 -3.25 -0.81
N MET A 119 4.86 -2.35 0.02
CA MET A 119 5.28 -0.95 0.03
C MET A 119 6.74 -0.77 0.47
N SER A 120 7.18 -1.56 1.45
CA SER A 120 8.55 -1.51 1.99
C SER A 120 9.60 -1.85 0.93
N SER A 121 9.26 -2.72 -0.03
CA SER A 121 10.11 -3.03 -1.18
C SER A 121 9.94 -2.00 -2.30
N ILE A 122 8.73 -1.87 -2.84
CA ILE A 122 8.48 -1.13 -4.09
C ILE A 122 8.66 0.38 -3.94
N VAL A 123 8.28 0.95 -2.79
CA VAL A 123 8.32 2.40 -2.55
C VAL A 123 9.11 2.78 -1.30
N GLY A 124 9.92 1.86 -0.76
CA GLY A 124 10.68 2.07 0.48
C GLY A 124 11.77 3.14 0.34
N ASN A 125 12.80 2.85 -0.47
CA ASN A 125 14.01 3.69 -0.55
C ASN A 125 14.18 4.40 -1.90
N VAL A 126 13.68 3.81 -2.99
CA VAL A 126 14.04 4.17 -4.37
C VAL A 126 13.67 5.61 -4.76
N PHE A 127 12.67 6.20 -4.12
CA PHE A 127 12.26 7.60 -4.36
C PHE A 127 13.29 8.63 -3.84
N GLY A 128 14.19 8.22 -2.94
CA GLY A 128 15.25 9.07 -2.38
C GLY A 128 16.59 8.97 -3.11
N MET A 129 16.70 8.18 -4.18
CA MET A 129 17.97 7.94 -4.87
C MET A 129 18.52 9.20 -5.54
N LYS A 130 19.78 9.55 -5.25
CA LYS A 130 20.43 10.75 -5.78
C LYS A 130 20.59 10.73 -7.31
N ALA A 131 20.65 9.55 -7.91
CA ALA A 131 20.72 9.36 -9.36
C ALA A 131 19.42 9.76 -10.09
N LEU A 132 18.32 9.98 -9.36
CA LEU A 132 17.02 10.33 -9.91
C LEU A 132 16.67 11.80 -9.60
N ALA A 133 16.08 12.49 -10.57
CA ALA A 133 15.47 13.81 -10.41
C ALA A 133 14.02 13.69 -9.95
N ALA A 134 13.30 12.70 -10.48
CA ALA A 134 11.96 12.35 -10.07
C ALA A 134 11.74 10.86 -10.31
N LEU A 135 10.87 10.26 -9.50
CA LEU A 135 10.39 8.90 -9.65
C LEU A 135 8.89 8.91 -9.31
N ARG A 136 8.10 8.18 -10.10
CA ARG A 136 6.67 7.97 -9.84
C ARG A 136 6.30 6.52 -10.15
N LEU A 137 5.71 5.83 -9.19
CA LEU A 137 5.02 4.57 -9.44
C LEU A 137 3.68 4.91 -10.11
N GLU A 138 3.51 4.53 -11.37
CA GLU A 138 2.30 4.82 -12.16
C GLU A 138 1.25 3.72 -12.02
N ASP A 139 1.68 2.44 -12.05
CA ASP A 139 0.78 1.29 -11.96
C ASP A 139 1.49 0.05 -11.40
N MET A 140 0.69 -0.89 -10.91
CA MET A 140 1.15 -2.19 -10.40
C MET A 140 0.21 -3.33 -10.82
N ARG A 141 0.74 -4.34 -11.48
CA ARG A 141 0.06 -5.62 -11.67
C ARG A 141 0.35 -6.53 -10.49
N ILE A 142 -0.60 -6.65 -9.57
CA ILE A 142 -0.54 -7.61 -8.47
C ILE A 142 -1.00 -8.99 -9.00
N PRO A 143 -0.16 -10.04 -8.94
CA PRO A 143 -0.47 -11.34 -9.52
C PRO A 143 -1.62 -12.01 -8.76
N THR A 144 -2.44 -12.79 -9.45
CA THR A 144 -3.64 -13.43 -8.85
C THR A 144 -3.31 -14.28 -7.63
N ALA A 145 -2.17 -14.98 -7.65
CA ALA A 145 -1.70 -15.78 -6.52
C ALA A 145 -1.50 -14.93 -5.25
N LEU A 146 -0.92 -13.73 -5.38
CA LEU A 146 -0.75 -12.80 -4.26
C LEU A 146 -2.08 -12.16 -3.86
N VAL A 147 -2.93 -11.75 -4.83
CA VAL A 147 -4.27 -11.20 -4.53
C VAL A 147 -5.10 -12.17 -3.68
N LYS A 148 -5.01 -13.48 -3.94
CA LYS A 148 -5.75 -14.51 -3.18
C LYS A 148 -5.33 -14.65 -1.73
N THR A 149 -4.22 -14.04 -1.31
CA THR A 149 -3.82 -13.98 0.10
C THR A 149 -4.57 -12.91 0.89
N PHE A 150 -5.13 -11.90 0.21
CA PHE A 150 -5.83 -10.79 0.85
C PHE A 150 -7.34 -11.07 1.00
N PRO A 151 -8.00 -10.58 2.07
CA PRO A 151 -9.43 -10.81 2.29
C PRO A 151 -10.33 -9.98 1.35
N GLY A 152 -9.81 -8.90 0.76
CA GLY A 152 -10.61 -7.94 0.01
C GLY A 152 -11.62 -7.17 0.89
N PRO A 153 -12.60 -6.49 0.28
CA PRO A 153 -13.66 -5.80 1.03
C PRO A 153 -14.55 -6.77 1.82
N HIS A 154 -14.91 -6.42 3.06
CA HIS A 154 -15.80 -7.26 3.88
C HIS A 154 -17.25 -7.33 3.36
N VAL A 155 -17.76 -6.22 2.80
CA VAL A 155 -19.15 -6.11 2.29
C VAL A 155 -19.14 -5.96 0.77
N GLY A 156 -18.45 -4.94 0.25
CA GLY A 156 -18.41 -4.69 -1.19
C GLY A 156 -19.72 -4.12 -1.76
N ILE A 157 -19.73 -3.86 -3.06
CA ILE A 157 -20.77 -3.06 -3.73
C ILE A 157 -22.14 -3.75 -3.69
N TYR A 158 -22.19 -5.05 -3.99
CA TYR A 158 -23.46 -5.76 -4.13
C TYR A 158 -24.17 -5.88 -2.78
N ASP A 159 -23.47 -6.35 -1.74
CA ASP A 159 -24.08 -6.55 -0.42
C ASP A 159 -24.40 -5.23 0.28
N GLU A 160 -23.64 -4.15 0.05
CA GLU A 160 -24.02 -2.82 0.54
C GLU A 160 -25.36 -2.36 -0.05
N ARG A 161 -25.63 -2.68 -1.33
CA ARG A 161 -26.93 -2.42 -1.97
C ARG A 161 -28.04 -3.32 -1.45
N VAL A 162 -27.73 -4.58 -1.14
CA VAL A 162 -28.68 -5.50 -0.48
C VAL A 162 -29.09 -4.95 0.88
N TRP A 163 -28.12 -4.55 1.71
CA TRP A 163 -28.38 -4.02 3.06
C TRP A 163 -29.16 -2.72 3.03
N ALA A 164 -28.81 -1.82 2.10
CA ALA A 164 -29.49 -0.53 1.96
C ALA A 164 -30.81 -0.61 1.18
N ASN A 165 -31.07 -1.71 0.46
CA ASN A 165 -32.15 -1.88 -0.50
C ASN A 165 -32.25 -0.73 -1.53
N LYS A 166 -31.12 -0.37 -2.15
CA LYS A 166 -31.02 0.77 -3.08
C LYS A 166 -30.32 0.36 -4.38
N TRP A 167 -31.09 0.30 -5.46
CA TRP A 167 -30.67 -0.24 -6.75
C TRP A 167 -30.75 0.79 -7.87
N GLU A 168 -30.03 0.54 -8.96
CA GLU A 168 -30.13 1.27 -10.24
C GLU A 168 -29.88 2.79 -10.19
N ARG A 169 -29.31 3.27 -9.08
CA ARG A 169 -28.84 4.64 -8.93
C ARG A 169 -27.56 4.73 -8.08
N PRO A 170 -26.80 5.83 -8.20
CA PRO A 170 -25.78 6.19 -7.22
C PRO A 170 -26.39 6.36 -5.81
N LEU A 171 -25.58 6.11 -4.79
CA LEU A 171 -25.91 6.52 -3.43
C LEU A 171 -25.52 7.99 -3.24
N LEU A 172 -26.39 8.78 -2.61
CA LEU A 172 -26.17 10.19 -2.32
C LEU A 172 -25.69 10.35 -0.88
N GLY A 173 -24.53 10.98 -0.72
CA GLY A 173 -23.89 11.23 0.57
C GLY A 173 -23.53 12.69 0.79
N GLY A 174 -23.27 13.08 2.05
CA GLY A 174 -22.86 14.43 2.38
C GLY A 174 -22.01 14.53 3.65
N THR A 175 -20.91 15.29 3.59
CA THR A 175 -20.09 15.63 4.76
C THR A 175 -20.73 16.78 5.52
N VAL A 176 -20.94 16.62 6.83
CA VAL A 176 -21.48 17.70 7.70
C VAL A 176 -20.54 18.91 7.69
N LYS A 177 -21.11 20.12 7.68
CA LYS A 177 -20.36 21.39 7.66
C LYS A 177 -20.86 22.36 8.74
N PRO A 178 -20.01 23.28 9.25
CA PRO A 178 -18.58 23.45 8.93
C PRO A 178 -17.71 22.26 9.37
N LYS A 179 -16.47 22.16 8.86
CA LYS A 179 -15.59 21.00 9.10
C LYS A 179 -15.43 20.68 10.59
N LEU A 180 -15.21 21.73 11.40
CA LEU A 180 -14.93 21.64 12.85
C LEU A 180 -15.73 22.70 13.60
N GLY A 181 -15.84 22.54 14.93
CA GLY A 181 -16.43 23.53 15.84
C GLY A 181 -17.92 23.34 16.15
N LEU A 182 -18.60 22.40 15.49
CA LEU A 182 -19.96 22.01 15.83
C LEU A 182 -19.98 21.17 17.11
N SER A 183 -20.89 21.51 18.02
CA SER A 183 -21.19 20.63 19.16
C SER A 183 -21.86 19.33 18.67
N PRO A 184 -21.76 18.22 19.42
CA PRO A 184 -22.41 16.95 19.07
C PRO A 184 -23.91 17.08 18.77
N LYS A 185 -24.61 17.94 19.52
CA LYS A 185 -26.04 18.17 19.35
C LYS A 185 -26.36 18.93 18.06
N ALA A 186 -25.59 19.98 17.74
CA ALA A 186 -25.75 20.70 16.48
C ALA A 186 -25.41 19.79 15.28
N TYR A 187 -24.43 18.90 15.45
CA TYR A 187 -24.06 17.89 14.47
C TYR A 187 -25.25 16.98 14.11
N SER A 188 -25.95 16.48 15.14
CA SER A 188 -27.11 15.62 15.01
C SER A 188 -28.27 16.27 14.26
N THR A 189 -28.55 17.56 14.52
CA THR A 189 -29.58 18.30 13.77
C THR A 189 -29.26 18.33 12.28
N ILE A 190 -28.01 18.61 11.89
CA ILE A 190 -27.63 18.66 10.47
C ILE A 190 -27.76 17.28 9.82
N ILE A 191 -27.33 16.22 10.51
CA ILE A 191 -27.48 14.84 10.03
C ILE A 191 -28.95 14.53 9.74
N TYR A 192 -29.82 14.79 10.71
CA TYR A 192 -31.25 14.54 10.58
C TYR A 192 -31.85 15.29 9.38
N GLU A 193 -31.63 16.60 9.28
CA GLU A 193 -32.20 17.42 8.19
C GLU A 193 -31.71 16.95 6.81
N CYS A 194 -30.43 16.61 6.67
CA CYS A 194 -29.90 16.14 5.39
C CYS A 194 -30.45 14.76 4.99
N LEU A 195 -30.61 13.83 5.94
CA LEU A 195 -31.17 12.51 5.67
C LEU A 195 -32.66 12.57 5.33
N MET A 196 -33.43 13.42 6.04
CA MET A 196 -34.82 13.72 5.72
C MET A 196 -34.96 14.39 4.35
N GLY A 197 -33.98 15.23 3.98
CA GLY A 197 -33.91 15.87 2.67
C GLY A 197 -33.61 14.92 1.50
N GLY A 198 -33.35 13.63 1.76
CA GLY A 198 -33.20 12.61 0.72
C GLY A 198 -31.79 12.06 0.53
N LEU A 199 -30.81 12.46 1.34
CA LEU A 199 -29.52 11.77 1.34
C LEU A 199 -29.68 10.32 1.85
N ASP A 200 -28.86 9.43 1.31
CA ASP A 200 -28.78 8.04 1.77
C ASP A 200 -27.88 7.92 2.99
N THR A 201 -26.75 8.65 2.97
CA THR A 201 -25.80 8.70 4.07
C THR A 201 -25.33 10.13 4.34
N THR A 202 -24.87 10.34 5.57
CA THR A 202 -24.03 11.50 5.92
C THR A 202 -22.71 11.00 6.46
N LYS A 203 -21.73 11.88 6.66
CA LYS A 203 -20.44 11.50 7.24
C LYS A 203 -19.82 12.58 8.11
N ASP A 204 -19.02 12.12 9.05
CA ASP A 204 -18.03 12.95 9.72
C ASP A 204 -17.04 13.52 8.69
N ASP A 205 -16.51 14.72 8.96
CA ASP A 205 -15.38 15.26 8.20
C ASP A 205 -14.09 14.47 8.54
N GLU A 206 -13.10 14.40 7.64
CA GLU A 206 -11.93 13.54 7.84
C GLU A 206 -11.09 13.91 9.07
N ASN A 207 -11.19 15.17 9.50
CA ASN A 207 -10.51 15.69 10.68
C ASN A 207 -11.44 15.82 11.90
N MET A 208 -12.67 15.30 11.88
CA MET A 208 -13.55 15.17 13.05
C MET A 208 -13.26 13.87 13.79
N ASN A 209 -12.48 13.93 14.87
CA ASN A 209 -12.10 12.77 15.69
C ASN A 209 -12.74 12.90 17.08
N SER A 210 -11.97 13.36 18.07
CA SER A 210 -12.42 13.61 19.45
C SER A 210 -11.82 14.89 20.02
N GLN A 211 -12.27 16.02 19.51
CA GLN A 211 -11.84 17.34 19.95
C GLN A 211 -12.60 17.83 21.19
N PRO A 212 -12.08 18.83 21.93
CA PRO A 212 -12.77 19.39 23.10
C PRO A 212 -14.19 19.89 22.83
N PHE A 213 -14.47 20.40 21.62
CA PHE A 213 -15.81 20.88 21.25
C PHE A 213 -16.80 19.77 20.92
N SER A 214 -16.33 18.54 20.65
CA SER A 214 -17.15 17.39 20.26
C SER A 214 -16.43 16.08 20.58
N ARG A 215 -16.61 15.58 21.80
CA ARG A 215 -16.15 14.23 22.16
C ARG A 215 -16.90 13.18 21.35
N TRP A 216 -16.17 12.17 20.87
CA TRP A 216 -16.68 11.22 19.88
C TRP A 216 -17.90 10.43 20.38
N GLN A 217 -17.93 10.05 21.66
CA GLN A 217 -19.05 9.31 22.25
C GLN A 217 -20.37 10.09 22.17
N ASP A 218 -20.32 11.39 22.50
CA ASP A 218 -21.50 12.24 22.41
C ASP A 218 -21.93 12.41 20.95
N ARG A 219 -20.97 12.60 20.04
CA ARG A 219 -21.28 12.74 18.61
C ARG A 219 -21.92 11.48 18.06
N PHE A 220 -21.36 10.30 18.34
CA PHE A 220 -21.87 9.03 17.86
C PHE A 220 -23.29 8.77 18.35
N ARG A 221 -23.54 9.00 19.64
CA ARG A 221 -24.89 8.84 20.22
C ARG A 221 -25.90 9.72 19.50
N TYR A 222 -25.67 11.04 19.44
CA TYR A 222 -26.66 11.94 18.85
C TYR A 222 -26.78 11.79 17.33
N ALA A 223 -25.70 11.45 16.64
CA ALA A 223 -25.73 11.16 15.20
C ALA A 223 -26.56 9.90 14.91
N GLN A 224 -26.39 8.84 15.72
CA GLN A 224 -27.13 7.60 15.55
C GLN A 224 -28.62 7.78 15.87
N GLU A 225 -28.97 8.53 16.91
CA GLU A 225 -30.36 8.92 17.20
C GLU A 225 -31.01 9.66 16.01
N ALA A 226 -30.26 10.56 15.35
CA ALA A 226 -30.74 11.26 14.15
C ALA A 226 -30.94 10.32 12.95
N VAL A 227 -30.03 9.36 12.75
CA VAL A 227 -30.15 8.34 11.69
C VAL A 227 -31.40 7.48 11.91
N GLU A 228 -31.57 6.92 13.10
CA GLU A 228 -32.69 6.04 13.42
C GLU A 228 -34.03 6.75 13.27
N ARG A 229 -34.09 8.01 13.73
CA ARG A 229 -35.28 8.84 13.54
C ARG A 229 -35.59 9.07 12.06
N ALA A 230 -34.59 9.44 11.25
CA ALA A 230 -34.78 9.63 9.82
C ALA A 230 -35.18 8.33 9.09
N MET A 231 -34.65 7.18 9.50
CA MET A 231 -35.06 5.87 8.96
C MET A 231 -36.52 5.58 9.23
N VAL A 232 -36.99 5.79 10.48
CA VAL A 232 -38.39 5.56 10.85
C VAL A 232 -39.32 6.51 10.08
N GLU A 233 -38.98 7.79 9.98
CA GLU A 233 -39.84 8.79 9.35
C GLU A 233 -39.88 8.68 7.81
N THR A 234 -38.78 8.28 7.17
CA THR A 234 -38.72 8.12 5.71
C THR A 234 -39.12 6.72 5.21
N GLY A 235 -39.05 5.71 6.08
CA GLY A 235 -39.23 4.31 5.68
C GLY A 235 -38.09 3.76 4.81
N GLU A 236 -36.95 4.47 4.73
CA GLU A 236 -35.78 4.07 3.96
C GLU A 236 -34.59 3.75 4.86
N TYR A 237 -33.67 2.92 4.37
CA TYR A 237 -32.34 2.82 4.98
C TYR A 237 -31.64 4.19 4.98
N LYS A 238 -31.04 4.57 6.11
CA LYS A 238 -30.16 5.73 6.25
C LYS A 238 -28.91 5.33 7.01
N GLY A 239 -27.83 6.09 6.86
CA GLY A 239 -26.59 5.85 7.59
C GLY A 239 -25.80 7.12 7.89
N HIS A 240 -24.94 7.04 8.90
CA HIS A 240 -23.90 8.04 9.15
C HIS A 240 -22.54 7.34 9.24
N TRP A 241 -21.57 7.79 8.46
CA TRP A 241 -20.18 7.31 8.55
C TRP A 241 -19.47 8.02 9.69
N HIS A 242 -19.57 7.41 10.87
CA HIS A 242 -18.85 7.81 12.07
C HIS A 242 -17.34 7.65 11.87
N ASN A 243 -16.55 8.69 12.16
CA ASN A 243 -15.10 8.63 12.00
C ASN A 243 -14.44 8.01 13.23
N VAL A 244 -13.91 6.80 13.05
CA VAL A 244 -13.21 6.02 14.10
C VAL A 244 -11.70 6.23 14.11
N THR A 245 -11.17 7.14 13.28
CA THR A 245 -9.72 7.44 13.24
C THR A 245 -9.26 7.95 14.61
N ALA A 246 -8.20 7.33 15.15
CA ALA A 246 -7.63 7.62 16.46
C ALA A 246 -6.10 7.42 16.45
N GLY A 247 -5.44 7.74 17.57
CA GLY A 247 -3.98 7.58 17.71
C GLY A 247 -3.51 6.12 17.86
N SER A 248 -4.43 5.21 18.19
CA SER A 248 -4.20 3.76 18.31
C SER A 248 -5.52 3.01 18.15
N THR A 249 -5.43 1.73 17.78
CA THR A 249 -6.57 0.77 17.78
C THR A 249 -6.81 0.21 19.17
#